data_AF-A0A399Z9F1-F1
#
_entry.id   AF-A0A399Z9F1-F1
#
_cell.length_a   1.000
_cell.length_b   1.000
_cell.length_c   1.000
_cell.angle_alpha   90.00
_cell.angle_beta   90.00
_cell.angle_gamma   90.00
#
_symmetry.space_group_name_H-M   'P 1'
#
loop_
_entity.id
_entity.type
_entity.pdbx_description
1 polymer ?
#
loop_
_entity_poly.entity_id
_entity_poly.type
_entity_poly.pdbx_seq_one_letter_code
_entity_poly.pdbx_strand_id
1 'polypeptide(L)' 'MLVKRLILAVISLAVGFGLTLLITKLIGTTPAEFGPIYMFFTTLSLAIALGIWLDKFMGTQILPK' A
#
# COMPACT_ATOMS: atom_id res chain seq x y z
N MET A 1 -13.25 -16.69 1.26
CA MET A 1 -12.10 -16.10 2.00
C MET A 1 -10.99 -15.63 1.07
N LEU A 2 -10.51 -16.46 0.14
CA LEU A 2 -9.45 -16.10 -0.81
C LEU A 2 -9.77 -14.84 -1.65
N VAL A 3 -10.97 -14.74 -2.22
CA VAL A 3 -11.41 -13.57 -3.01
C VAL A 3 -11.31 -12.26 -2.21
N LYS A 4 -11.78 -12.25 -0.95
CA LYS A 4 -11.69 -11.05 -0.09
C LYS A 4 -10.23 -10.64 0.18
N ARG A 5 -9.34 -11.62 0.37
CA ARG A 5 -7.91 -11.38 0.59
C ARG A 5 -7.24 -10.80 -0.67
N LEU A 6 -7.59 -11.29 -1.85
CA LEU A 6 -7.11 -10.74 -3.11
C LEU A 6 -7.60 -9.30 -3.32
N ILE A 7 -8.87 -9.02 -3.04
CA ILE A 7 -9.43 -7.66 -3.11
C ILE A 7 -8.68 -6.73 -2.15
N LEU A 8 -8.47 -7.16 -0.90
CA LEU A 8 -7.70 -6.38 0.07
C LEU A 8 -6.28 -6.10 -0.42
N ALA A 9 -5.58 -7.11 -0.95
CA ALA A 9 -4.22 -6.95 -1.46
C ALA A 9 -4.16 -5.93 -2.61
N VAL A 10 -5.08 -6.01 -3.57
CA VAL A 10 -5.16 -5.08 -4.69
C VAL A 10 -5.45 -3.65 -4.22
N ILE A 11 -6.43 -3.46 -3.34
CA ILE A 11 -6.76 -2.14 -2.77
C ILE A 11 -5.55 -1.56 -2.05
N SER A 12 -4.90 -2.37 -1.20
CA SER A 12 -3.78 -1.92 -0.38
C SER A 12 -2.58 -1.50 -1.23
N LEU A 13 -2.24 -2.28 -2.27
CA LEU A 13 -1.18 -1.94 -3.21
C LEU A 13 -1.50 -0.70 -4.04
N ALA A 14 -2.73 -0.58 -4.55
CA ALA A 14 -3.15 0.58 -5.34
C ALA A 14 -3.11 1.87 -4.52
N VAL A 15 -3.61 1.85 -3.28
CA VAL A 15 -3.59 3.01 -2.38
C VAL A 15 -2.16 3.32 -1.95
N GLY A 16 -1.36 2.32 -1.58
CA GLY A 16 0.06 2.51 -1.23
C GLY A 16 0.86 3.16 -2.36
N PHE A 17 0.63 2.75 -3.60
CA PHE A 17 1.28 3.35 -4.77
C PHE A 17 0.81 4.78 -5.01
N GLY A 18 -0.51 5.02 -4.97
CA GLY A 18 -1.08 6.37 -5.14
C GLY A 18 -0.59 7.35 -4.06
N LEU A 19 -0.50 6.91 -2.81
CA LEU A 19 0.05 7.70 -1.72
C LEU A 19 1.55 7.98 -1.91
N THR A 20 2.31 7.01 -2.41
CA THR A 20 3.73 7.22 -2.71
C THR A 20 3.92 8.31 -3.77
N LEU A 21 3.13 8.28 -4.86
CA LEU A 21 3.15 9.34 -5.87
C LEU A 21 2.76 10.71 -5.31
N LEU A 22 1.77 10.75 -4.41
CA LEU A 22 1.37 11.98 -3.73
C LEU A 22 2.51 12.51 -2.85
N ILE A 23 3.16 11.64 -2.07
CA ILE A 23 4.30 12.00 -1.22
C ILE A 23 5.45 12.55 -2.07
N THR A 24 5.81 11.90 -3.17
CA THR A 24 6.89 12.40 -4.04
C THR A 24 6.57 13.80 -4.56
N LYS A 25 5.31 14.06 -4.93
CA LYS A 25 4.87 15.38 -5.36
C LYS A 25 4.94 16.41 -4.23
N LEU A 26 4.55 16.03 -3.01
CA LEU A 26 4.51 16.93 -1.84
C LEU A 26 5.91 17.32 -1.35
N ILE A 27 6.90 16.44 -1.46
CA ILE A 27 8.29 16.73 -1.08
C ILE A 27 9.08 17.43 -2.20
N GLY A 28 8.41 17.81 -3.30
CA GLY A 28 9.01 18.58 -4.39
C GLY A 28 9.96 17.77 -5.28
N THR A 29 9.76 16.46 -5.40
CA THR A 29 10.57 15.58 -6.27
C THR A 29 9.69 14.84 -7.28
N THR A 30 10.32 14.13 -8.21
CA THR A 30 9.65 13.25 -9.17
C THR A 30 9.87 11.77 -8.81
N PRO A 31 9.01 10.83 -9.26
CA PRO A 31 9.26 9.39 -9.07
C PRO A 31 10.60 8.91 -9.64
N ALA A 32 11.11 9.58 -10.69
CA ALA A 32 12.41 9.25 -11.29
C ALA A 32 13.58 9.66 -10.38
N GLU A 33 13.51 10.85 -9.78
CA GLU A 33 14.51 11.35 -8.82
C GLU A 33 14.44 10.64 -7.47
N PHE A 34 13.22 10.36 -6.98
CA PHE A 34 13.00 9.59 -5.75
C PHE A 34 13.62 8.18 -5.85
N GLY A 35 13.63 7.62 -7.07
CA GLY A 35 14.33 6.39 -7.41
C GLY A 35 13.47 5.14 -7.21
N PRO A 36 13.64 4.11 -8.05
CA PRO A 36 12.77 2.95 -8.10
C PRO A 36 12.80 2.11 -6.81
N ILE A 37 13.96 2.04 -6.14
CA ILE A 37 14.11 1.29 -4.88
C ILE A 37 13.32 1.97 -3.76
N TYR A 38 13.44 3.29 -3.63
CA TYR A 38 12.67 4.05 -2.65
C TYR A 38 11.18 3.99 -2.95
N MET A 39 10.78 4.17 -4.22
CA MET A 39 9.39 4.00 -4.65
C MET A 39 8.81 2.65 -4.24
N PHE A 40 9.54 1.56 -4.47
CA PHE A 40 9.11 0.21 -4.13
C PHE A 40 8.92 0.03 -2.62
N PHE A 41 9.93 0.37 -1.81
CA PHE A 41 9.86 0.18 -0.36
C PHE A 41 8.86 1.11 0.32
N THR A 42 8.71 2.36 -0.14
CA THR A 42 7.68 3.28 0.38
C THR A 42 6.28 2.78 0.03
N THR A 43 6.06 2.37 -1.22
CA THR A 43 4.78 1.79 -1.66
C THR A 43 4.43 0.55 -0.85
N LEU A 44 5.39 -0.38 -0.70
CA LEU A 44 5.18 -1.63 0.01
C LEU A 44 4.86 -1.39 1.49
N SER A 45 5.58 -0.47 2.14
CA SER A 45 5.34 -0.14 3.55
C SER A 45 3.95 0.44 3.77
N LEU A 46 3.53 1.37 2.91
CA LEU A 46 2.18 1.96 2.97
C LEU A 46 1.10 0.93 2.67
N ALA A 47 1.31 0.08 1.65
CA ALA A 47 0.38 -0.98 1.30
C ALA A 47 0.21 -2.00 2.43
N ILE A 48 1.29 -2.41 3.11
CA ILE A 48 1.21 -3.32 4.24
C ILE A 48 0.44 -2.67 5.40
N ALA A 49 0.75 -1.42 5.74
CA ALA A 49 0.05 -0.71 6.80
C ALA A 49 -1.46 -0.60 6.53
N LEU A 50 -1.84 -0.25 5.29
CA LEU A 50 -3.23 -0.22 4.83
C LEU A 50 -3.87 -1.60 4.85
N GLY A 51 -3.16 -2.64 4.40
CA GLY A 51 -3.65 -4.00 4.38
C GLY A 51 -3.97 -4.53 5.77
N ILE A 52 -3.11 -4.25 6.76
CA ILE A 52 -3.34 -4.58 8.17
C ILE A 52 -4.58 -3.86 8.69
N TRP A 53 -4.71 -2.56 8.39
CA TRP A 53 -5.86 -1.77 8.82
C TRP A 53 -7.17 -2.26 8.18
N LEU A 54 -7.16 -2.54 6.88
CA LEU A 54 -8.31 -3.05 6.14
C LEU A 54 -8.70 -4.48 6.56
N ASP A 55 -7.75 -5.31 6.98
CA ASP A 55 -8.03 -6.69 7.43
C ASP A 55 -9.03 -6.70 8.59
N LYS A 56 -8.92 -5.71 9.48
CA LYS A 56 -9.84 -5.50 10.61
C LYS A 56 -11.28 -5.26 10.17
N PHE A 57 -11.50 -4.53 9.07
CA PHE A 57 -12.85 -4.18 8.61
C PHE A 57 -13.42 -5.18 7.61
N MET A 58 -12.56 -5.74 6.75
CA MET A 58 -12.97 -6.68 5.71
C MET A 58 -13.17 -8.12 6.22
N GLY A 59 -12.71 -8.40 7.45
CA GLY A 59 -12.82 -9.72 8.07
C GLY A 59 -12.09 -10.79 7.27
N THR A 60 -10.96 -10.42 6.66
CA THR A 60 -10.17 -11.29 5.79
C THR A 60 -9.33 -12.32 6.55
N GLN A 61 -9.16 -12.12 7.87
CA GLN A 61 -8.42 -13.02 8.77
C GLN A 61 -7.03 -13.30 8.22
N ILE A 62 -6.36 -12.26 7.71
CA ILE A 62 -4.95 -12.33 7.31
C ILE A 62 -4.10 -12.35 8.57
N LEU A 63 -4.44 -11.52 9.55
CA LEU A 63 -3.83 -11.56 10.88
C LEU A 63 -4.64 -12.46 11.83
N PRO A 64 -3.97 -13.11 12.80
CA PRO A 64 -4.65 -13.78 13.90
C PRO A 64 -5.42 -12.76 14.76
N LYS A 65 -6.45 -13.25 15.46
CA LYS A 65 -7.29 -12.44 16.35
C LYS A 65 -6.61 -12.12 17.66
#